data_AF-A0AAV1EJ79-F1
#
_entry.id   AF-A0AAV1EJ79-F1
#
_cell.length_a   1.000
_cell.length_b   1.000
_cell.length_c   1.000
_cell.angle_alpha   90.00
_cell.angle_beta   90.00
_cell.angle_gamma   90.00
#
_symmetry.space_group_name_H-M   'P 1'
#
loop_
_entity.id
_entity.type
_entity.pdbx_description
1 polymer ?
#
loop_
_entity_poly.entity_id
_entity_poly.type
_entity_poly.pdbx_seq_one_letter_code
_entity_poly.pdbx_strand_id
1 'polypeptide(L)'
;MSQLQGKMSLEEYMRRIDFHGSFRKPDLETLKMVHKQHVMTVPFENLSMHCGERIVLDIEVAYNKIVRSNRGGWCLENNYLFGWVLREMGYDCTTLKSKCFMVPLNDYSPIESHLIHKVVIDGKAYLADVSYGMTCQLWEPLELISGKDQPQGPGVFRLIEEGGFWALEKTNRKLKILDPNFTKTSLINRLEAYPIHRFTLEPTEVDSFLYINDKLQTDPASIFSNKYICSLQTPTGVISLIGWTYSEITFKPEEGVDYYDMREIKEDEVDQILQEKFKIKLQKKLTPVANKSCHNISQPFITSKFEAKMNLEEYFRRTDFHGSFSKPDLETLKMVHKQHVMTIPFENLSMHCGERMVLDLEVTYNKIVRSNRGGWCLESNHLFGWVLKEMGYDCTTLTSRTYMASHSDYLPFKSHLILKVVIDGKAYIADVSYGLSGELREPLELISGKDQPQASGVFRLIEEGGTWVLERTGRKPKILDPDFAKSSLINRSETNPLYRFTLEPTEIDSFLYINDKLQTDPASIFSNKYICSLQTPTGFISLIGWTYSEITFRPEEGVDYYEMRDIKEDEVDQILQEKFKIKLQKKLTPVGNRSWYTM
;
A
#
# COMPACT_ATOMS: atom_id res chain seq x y z
N MET A 1 10.47 25.44 -36.57
CA MET A 1 11.51 24.42 -36.79
C MET A 1 11.65 23.65 -35.49
N SER A 2 11.56 22.32 -35.38
CA SER A 2 11.67 21.25 -36.38
C SER A 2 10.78 20.07 -35.98
N GLN A 3 9.92 19.64 -36.90
CA GLN A 3 9.57 18.23 -37.04
C GLN A 3 10.85 17.46 -37.36
N LEU A 4 11.17 16.43 -36.56
CA LEU A 4 11.94 15.22 -36.85
C LEU A 4 12.32 14.55 -35.51
N GLN A 5 11.35 13.97 -34.80
CA GLN A 5 11.65 12.97 -33.76
C GLN A 5 11.56 11.60 -34.44
N GLY A 6 12.71 11.01 -34.74
CA GLY A 6 12.78 9.71 -35.40
C GLY A 6 12.25 8.57 -34.50
N LYS A 7 11.66 7.55 -35.13
CA LYS A 7 11.21 6.30 -34.50
C LYS A 7 12.31 5.68 -33.63
N MET A 8 11.95 5.04 -32.51
CA MET A 8 12.90 4.27 -31.66
C MET A 8 13.60 3.17 -32.47
N SER A 9 14.87 2.86 -32.15
CA SER A 9 15.72 1.92 -32.90
C SER A 9 16.56 1.07 -31.94
N LEU A 10 16.60 -0.24 -32.20
CA LEU A 10 17.49 -1.16 -31.46
C LEU A 10 18.96 -0.79 -31.66
N GLU A 11 19.37 -0.36 -32.86
CA GLU A 11 20.75 0.05 -33.14
C GLU A 11 21.19 1.27 -32.31
N GLU A 12 20.28 2.21 -32.09
CA GLU A 12 20.53 3.37 -31.23
C GLU A 12 20.62 2.95 -29.75
N TYR A 13 19.75 2.05 -29.28
CA TYR A 13 19.87 1.45 -27.95
C TYR A 13 21.18 0.64 -27.76
N MET A 14 21.57 -0.20 -28.73
CA MET A 14 22.81 -0.99 -28.65
C MET A 14 24.04 -0.08 -28.59
N ARG A 15 24.04 1.03 -29.34
CA ARG A 15 25.09 2.08 -29.21
C ARG A 15 25.08 2.73 -27.83
N ARG A 16 23.91 3.02 -27.25
CA ARG A 16 23.81 3.61 -25.90
C ARG A 16 24.44 2.73 -24.84
N ILE A 17 24.27 1.41 -24.94
CA ILE A 17 24.86 0.47 -23.98
C ILE A 17 26.30 0.08 -24.37
N ASP A 18 26.85 0.58 -25.47
CA ASP A 18 28.20 0.18 -25.97
C ASP A 18 28.28 -1.32 -26.34
N PHE A 19 27.21 -1.85 -26.94
CA PHE A 19 27.15 -3.22 -27.41
C PHE A 19 27.47 -3.31 -28.92
N HIS A 20 28.50 -4.10 -29.25
CA HIS A 20 28.98 -4.30 -30.62
C HIS A 20 28.74 -5.72 -31.17
N GLY A 21 28.14 -6.61 -30.38
CA GLY A 21 27.84 -7.98 -30.78
C GLY A 21 26.64 -8.06 -31.73
N SER A 22 26.38 -9.27 -32.25
CA SER A 22 25.12 -9.56 -32.94
C SER A 22 23.98 -9.64 -31.93
N PHE A 23 22.86 -8.98 -32.21
CA PHE A 23 21.64 -9.01 -31.39
C PHE A 23 20.42 -9.55 -32.16
N ARG A 24 20.65 -10.16 -33.34
CA ARG A 24 19.57 -10.63 -34.22
C ARG A 24 18.99 -11.99 -33.83
N LYS A 25 19.67 -12.72 -32.95
CA LYS A 25 19.26 -14.06 -32.52
C LYS A 25 18.79 -13.98 -31.07
N PRO A 26 17.54 -14.34 -30.75
CA PRO A 26 17.02 -14.32 -29.39
C PRO A 26 17.46 -15.58 -28.62
N ASP A 27 18.77 -15.74 -28.38
CA ASP A 27 19.33 -16.83 -27.59
C ASP A 27 19.88 -16.37 -26.23
N LEU A 28 20.13 -17.32 -25.33
CA LEU A 28 20.55 -17.02 -23.97
C LEU A 28 21.90 -16.28 -23.91
N GLU A 29 22.82 -16.58 -24.83
CA GLU A 29 24.13 -15.91 -24.89
C GLU A 29 23.95 -14.42 -25.21
N THR A 30 23.16 -14.11 -26.24
CA THR A 30 22.83 -12.73 -26.61
C THR A 30 22.13 -12.01 -25.45
N LEU A 31 21.16 -12.65 -24.79
CA LEU A 31 20.45 -12.06 -23.65
C LEU A 31 21.42 -11.73 -22.50
N LYS A 32 22.32 -12.66 -22.14
CA LYS A 32 23.32 -12.45 -21.10
C LYS A 32 24.22 -11.25 -21.41
N MET A 33 24.70 -11.15 -22.65
CA MET A 33 25.59 -10.07 -23.04
C MET A 33 24.88 -8.72 -23.03
N VAL A 34 23.68 -8.62 -23.62
CA VAL A 34 22.90 -7.36 -23.64
C VAL A 34 22.45 -6.94 -22.24
N HIS A 35 22.02 -7.88 -21.40
CA HIS A 35 21.64 -7.62 -20.02
C HIS A 35 22.82 -7.06 -19.21
N LYS A 36 23.97 -7.75 -19.25
CA LYS A 36 25.19 -7.32 -18.59
C LYS A 36 25.62 -5.94 -19.08
N GLN A 37 25.58 -5.73 -20.38
CA GLN A 37 26.03 -4.49 -20.96
C GLN A 37 25.09 -3.30 -20.64
N HIS A 38 23.78 -3.55 -20.46
CA HIS A 38 22.84 -2.56 -19.93
C HIS A 38 23.23 -2.13 -18.51
N VAL A 39 23.37 -3.07 -17.57
CA VAL A 39 23.62 -2.71 -16.15
C VAL A 39 24.97 -2.04 -15.93
N MET A 40 25.92 -2.23 -16.84
CA MET A 40 27.26 -1.60 -16.84
C MET A 40 27.26 -0.18 -17.42
N THR A 41 26.21 0.22 -18.14
CA THR A 41 26.22 1.47 -18.93
C THR A 41 25.04 2.39 -18.62
N VAL A 42 23.93 1.85 -18.14
CA VAL A 42 22.70 2.59 -17.81
C VAL A 42 22.55 2.61 -16.28
N PRO A 43 22.67 3.78 -15.64
CA PRO A 43 22.52 3.88 -14.19
C PRO A 43 21.09 3.59 -13.73
N PHE A 44 20.98 2.99 -12.54
CA PHE A 44 19.76 3.06 -11.74
C PHE A 44 19.75 4.41 -11.01
N GLU A 45 18.78 5.28 -11.32
CA GLU A 45 18.75 6.65 -10.78
C GLU A 45 17.35 7.26 -10.71
N ASN A 46 17.15 8.19 -9.76
CA ASN A 46 15.90 8.94 -9.59
C ASN A 46 16.11 10.47 -9.67
N LEU A 47 17.20 10.94 -10.27
CA LEU A 47 17.64 12.34 -10.24
C LEU A 47 16.64 13.30 -10.88
N SER A 48 15.87 12.85 -11.87
CA SER A 48 14.81 13.66 -12.50
C SER A 48 13.84 14.24 -11.48
N MET A 49 13.42 13.45 -10.47
CA MET A 49 12.54 13.93 -9.40
C MET A 49 13.16 15.08 -8.60
N HIS A 50 14.46 14.96 -8.32
CA HIS A 50 15.24 15.96 -7.58
C HIS A 50 15.62 17.17 -8.45
N CYS A 51 15.42 17.09 -9.76
CA CYS A 51 15.50 18.19 -10.71
C CYS A 51 14.14 18.86 -10.98
N GLY A 52 13.08 18.46 -10.25
CA GLY A 52 11.71 18.95 -10.48
C GLY A 52 11.09 18.46 -11.79
N GLU A 53 11.54 17.30 -12.28
CA GLU A 53 10.99 16.60 -13.43
C GLU A 53 10.14 15.42 -12.94
N ARG A 54 8.98 15.20 -13.56
CA ARG A 54 8.12 14.07 -13.24
C ARG A 54 8.54 12.85 -14.06
N ILE A 55 8.55 11.67 -13.44
CA ILE A 55 8.73 10.42 -14.18
C ILE A 55 7.36 9.99 -14.71
N VAL A 56 7.29 9.77 -16.01
CA VAL A 56 6.07 9.33 -16.71
C VAL A 56 6.35 7.98 -17.38
N LEU A 57 5.40 7.05 -17.28
CA LEU A 57 5.51 5.72 -17.90
C LEU A 57 5.12 5.77 -19.37
N ASP A 58 5.87 6.55 -20.13
CA ASP A 58 5.78 6.62 -21.59
C ASP A 58 7.08 6.09 -22.18
N ILE A 59 6.97 5.11 -23.09
CA ILE A 59 8.14 4.40 -23.61
C ILE A 59 9.04 5.31 -24.45
N GLU A 60 8.47 6.26 -25.21
CA GLU A 60 9.25 7.19 -26.01
C GLU A 60 9.96 8.21 -25.11
N VAL A 61 9.32 8.64 -24.02
CA VAL A 61 9.95 9.51 -23.01
C VAL A 61 11.11 8.79 -22.34
N ALA A 62 10.90 7.55 -21.87
CA ALA A 62 11.94 6.74 -21.26
C ALA A 62 13.11 6.48 -22.23
N TYR A 63 12.80 6.16 -23.49
CA TYR A 63 13.79 5.98 -24.55
C TYR A 63 14.60 7.26 -24.81
N ASN A 64 13.94 8.40 -24.99
CA ASN A 64 14.62 9.68 -25.22
C ASN A 64 15.52 10.07 -24.04
N LYS A 65 15.08 9.82 -22.81
CA LYS A 65 15.87 10.06 -21.60
C LYS A 65 17.08 9.14 -21.54
N ILE A 66 16.85 7.83 -21.52
CA ILE A 66 17.90 6.83 -21.28
C ILE A 66 18.85 6.75 -22.49
N VAL A 67 18.31 6.62 -23.70
CA VAL A 67 19.09 6.37 -24.92
C VAL A 67 19.68 7.65 -25.50
N ARG A 68 18.85 8.67 -25.77
CA ARG A 68 19.31 9.88 -26.47
C ARG A 68 19.99 10.89 -25.56
N SER A 69 19.59 10.94 -24.30
CA SER A 69 20.12 11.91 -23.33
C SER A 69 21.20 11.33 -22.41
N ASN A 70 21.62 10.07 -22.63
CA ASN A 70 22.60 9.36 -21.80
C ASN A 70 22.27 9.39 -20.30
N ARG A 71 20.99 9.34 -19.95
CA ARG A 71 20.53 9.23 -18.55
C ARG A 71 20.33 7.77 -18.15
N GLY A 72 19.99 7.58 -16.89
CA GLY A 72 19.45 6.33 -16.38
C GLY A 72 17.95 6.46 -16.10
N GLY A 73 17.46 5.59 -15.23
CA GLY A 73 16.13 5.66 -14.67
C GLY A 73 15.99 4.72 -13.48
N TRP A 74 14.86 4.75 -12.80
CA TRP A 74 14.54 3.73 -11.81
C TRP A 74 13.92 2.49 -12.47
N CYS A 75 13.49 1.50 -11.69
CA CYS A 75 13.01 0.22 -12.23
C CYS A 75 11.87 0.39 -13.26
N LEU A 76 10.91 1.29 -13.03
CA LEU A 76 9.78 1.48 -13.93
C LEU A 76 10.15 2.16 -15.26
N GLU A 77 11.34 2.76 -15.38
CA GLU A 77 11.84 3.34 -16.64
C GLU A 77 12.81 2.36 -17.34
N ASN A 78 13.83 1.90 -16.62
CA ASN A 78 14.86 1.03 -17.17
C ASN A 78 14.30 -0.33 -17.56
N ASN A 79 13.55 -1.00 -16.68
CA ASN A 79 12.95 -2.29 -17.03
C ASN A 79 11.82 -2.10 -18.04
N TYR A 80 11.09 -0.97 -18.07
CA TYR A 80 10.11 -0.73 -19.13
C TYR A 80 10.78 -0.62 -20.51
N LEU A 81 11.87 0.15 -20.61
CA LEU A 81 12.70 0.22 -21.81
C LEU A 81 13.28 -1.15 -22.18
N PHE A 82 13.80 -1.88 -21.20
CA PHE A 82 14.40 -3.19 -21.44
C PHE A 82 13.37 -4.22 -21.92
N GLY A 83 12.14 -4.18 -21.42
CA GLY A 83 11.04 -5.01 -21.91
C GLY A 83 10.70 -4.73 -23.38
N TRP A 84 10.76 -3.47 -23.81
CA TRP A 84 10.66 -3.11 -25.24
C TRP A 84 11.83 -3.69 -26.04
N VAL A 85 13.07 -3.54 -25.57
CA VAL A 85 14.26 -4.11 -26.23
C VAL A 85 14.14 -5.62 -26.41
N LEU A 86 13.72 -6.34 -25.38
CA LEU A 86 13.55 -7.79 -25.42
C LEU A 86 12.54 -8.21 -26.49
N ARG A 87 11.38 -7.53 -26.56
CA ARG A 87 10.35 -7.82 -27.56
C ARG A 87 10.82 -7.50 -28.98
N GLU A 88 11.50 -6.38 -29.19
CA GLU A 88 12.04 -6.00 -30.50
C GLU A 88 13.17 -6.94 -30.95
N MET A 89 13.95 -7.50 -30.02
CA MET A 89 14.94 -8.54 -30.32
C MET A 89 14.30 -9.91 -30.61
N GLY A 90 12.99 -10.06 -30.42
CA GLY A 90 12.23 -11.28 -30.71
C GLY A 90 12.15 -12.29 -29.57
N TYR A 91 12.42 -11.88 -28.33
CA TYR A 91 12.22 -12.76 -27.16
C TYR A 91 10.74 -12.86 -26.77
N ASP A 92 10.34 -14.03 -26.28
CA ASP A 92 9.09 -14.21 -25.53
C ASP A 92 9.27 -13.60 -24.13
N CYS A 93 8.78 -12.36 -23.96
CA CYS A 93 8.99 -11.54 -22.78
C CYS A 93 7.66 -11.18 -22.11
N THR A 94 7.47 -11.67 -20.87
CA THR A 94 6.34 -11.34 -20.00
C THR A 94 6.76 -10.32 -18.95
N THR A 95 6.08 -9.17 -18.87
CA THR A 95 6.27 -8.23 -17.75
C THR A 95 5.60 -8.79 -16.50
N LEU A 96 6.28 -8.72 -15.36
CA LEU A 96 5.78 -9.15 -14.05
C LEU A 96 5.87 -8.02 -13.03
N LYS A 97 5.10 -8.17 -11.95
CA LYS A 97 5.17 -7.32 -10.76
C LYS A 97 5.93 -7.98 -9.64
N SER A 98 6.58 -7.17 -8.82
CA SER A 98 7.37 -7.65 -7.71
C SER A 98 7.32 -6.69 -6.51
N LYS A 99 7.39 -7.29 -5.32
CA LYS A 99 7.43 -6.62 -4.02
C LYS A 99 8.87 -6.62 -3.52
N CYS A 100 9.48 -5.44 -3.35
CA CYS A 100 10.84 -5.33 -2.82
C CYS A 100 10.88 -5.70 -1.33
N PHE A 101 11.92 -6.39 -0.88
CA PHE A 101 12.14 -6.64 0.53
C PHE A 101 12.54 -5.35 1.25
N MET A 102 11.86 -5.06 2.36
CA MET A 102 12.09 -3.87 3.17
C MET A 102 12.74 -4.28 4.49
N VAL A 103 14.04 -4.00 4.62
CA VAL A 103 14.80 -4.29 5.85
C VAL A 103 14.12 -3.74 7.12
N PRO A 104 13.54 -2.52 7.15
CA PRO A 104 12.84 -2.03 8.34
C PRO A 104 11.59 -2.83 8.72
N LEU A 105 10.91 -3.44 7.73
CA LEU A 105 9.75 -4.30 7.96
C LEU A 105 10.15 -5.75 8.22
N ASN A 106 11.39 -6.11 7.84
CA ASN A 106 11.84 -7.50 7.75
C ASN A 106 10.85 -8.39 6.97
N ASP A 107 10.19 -7.80 5.97
CA ASP A 107 9.23 -8.44 5.08
C ASP A 107 9.24 -7.74 3.73
N TYR A 108 8.56 -8.31 2.74
CA TYR A 108 8.32 -7.69 1.45
C TYR A 108 7.34 -6.52 1.59
N SER A 109 7.62 -5.45 0.83
CA SER A 109 6.73 -4.31 0.68
C SER A 109 5.30 -4.78 0.40
N PRO A 110 4.28 -4.22 1.07
CA PRO A 110 2.89 -4.54 0.76
C PRO A 110 2.52 -4.14 -0.67
N ILE A 111 3.29 -3.25 -1.29
CA ILE A 111 3.06 -2.72 -2.62
C ILE A 111 3.98 -3.37 -3.65
N GLU A 112 3.39 -3.74 -4.78
CA GLU A 112 4.05 -4.24 -5.97
C GLU A 112 4.71 -3.10 -6.77
N SER A 113 5.85 -2.62 -6.27
CA SER A 113 6.51 -1.42 -6.80
C SER A 113 7.61 -1.69 -7.81
N HIS A 114 7.97 -2.95 -8.06
CA HIS A 114 9.11 -3.31 -8.88
C HIS A 114 8.68 -4.04 -10.15
N LEU A 115 9.08 -3.52 -11.31
CA LEU A 115 8.81 -4.09 -12.63
C LEU A 115 9.97 -4.99 -13.03
N ILE A 116 9.70 -6.24 -13.38
CA ILE A 116 10.70 -7.22 -13.83
C ILE A 116 10.16 -7.98 -15.05
N HIS A 117 11.00 -8.80 -15.69
CA HIS A 117 10.60 -9.61 -16.85
C HIS A 117 10.89 -11.09 -16.66
N LYS A 118 9.98 -11.92 -17.16
CA LYS A 118 10.23 -13.33 -17.44
C LYS A 118 10.49 -13.49 -18.94
N VAL A 119 11.59 -14.12 -19.30
CA VAL A 119 11.97 -14.41 -20.69
C VAL A 119 12.00 -15.91 -20.92
N VAL A 120 11.35 -16.39 -21.98
CA VAL A 120 11.34 -17.81 -22.35
C VAL A 120 12.24 -18.04 -23.58
N ILE A 121 13.21 -18.95 -23.44
CA ILE A 121 14.17 -19.31 -24.49
C ILE A 121 14.25 -20.84 -24.53
N ASP A 122 13.97 -21.44 -25.68
CA ASP A 122 14.01 -22.90 -25.89
C ASP A 122 13.27 -23.71 -24.79
N GLY A 123 12.10 -23.19 -24.37
CA GLY A 123 11.25 -23.80 -23.34
C GLY A 123 11.69 -23.56 -21.89
N LYS A 124 12.77 -22.80 -21.65
CA LYS A 124 13.27 -22.45 -20.31
C LYS A 124 12.94 -21.01 -19.97
N ALA A 125 12.50 -20.77 -18.74
CA ALA A 125 12.14 -19.45 -18.25
C ALA A 125 13.29 -18.82 -17.45
N TYR A 126 13.50 -17.52 -17.64
CA TYR A 126 14.54 -16.73 -16.99
C TYR A 126 13.95 -15.45 -16.41
N LEU A 127 14.37 -15.06 -15.20
CA LEU A 127 14.16 -13.73 -14.64
C LEU A 127 15.20 -12.77 -15.24
N ALA A 128 14.73 -11.69 -15.85
CA ALA A 128 15.54 -10.56 -16.31
C ALA A 128 15.11 -9.28 -15.59
N ASP A 129 16.07 -8.62 -14.94
CA ASP A 129 15.88 -7.37 -14.21
C ASP A 129 17.18 -6.57 -14.29
N VAL A 130 17.16 -5.46 -15.02
CA VAL A 130 18.33 -4.60 -15.23
C VAL A 130 18.37 -3.39 -14.30
N SER A 131 17.46 -3.30 -13.32
CA SER A 131 17.24 -2.04 -12.60
C SER A 131 16.76 -2.15 -11.16
N TYR A 132 17.35 -3.06 -10.39
CA TYR A 132 17.31 -2.99 -8.92
C TYR A 132 18.42 -2.09 -8.36
N GLY A 133 19.60 -2.12 -9.00
CA GLY A 133 20.76 -1.31 -8.64
C GLY A 133 21.58 -1.83 -7.45
N MET A 134 22.58 -1.03 -7.05
CA MET A 134 23.47 -1.31 -5.90
C MET A 134 24.13 -2.70 -5.97
N THR A 135 24.47 -3.30 -4.82
CA THR A 135 25.07 -4.64 -4.73
C THR A 135 24.07 -5.78 -4.95
N CYS A 136 22.79 -5.46 -5.17
CA CYS A 136 21.71 -6.42 -5.40
C CYS A 136 21.45 -6.67 -6.89
N GLN A 137 22.00 -5.83 -7.78
CA GLN A 137 21.78 -5.93 -9.22
C GLN A 137 22.35 -7.22 -9.79
N LEU A 138 21.52 -8.06 -10.40
CA LEU A 138 22.00 -9.19 -11.19
C LEU A 138 22.67 -8.70 -12.48
N TRP A 139 23.77 -9.33 -12.87
CA TRP A 139 24.51 -9.02 -14.10
C TRP A 139 24.01 -9.83 -15.28
N GLU A 140 23.47 -11.02 -15.04
CA GLU A 140 22.94 -11.93 -16.05
C GLU A 140 21.55 -12.44 -15.63
N PRO A 141 20.67 -12.79 -16.59
CA PRO A 141 19.37 -13.39 -16.28
C PRO A 141 19.51 -14.68 -15.47
N LEU A 142 18.57 -14.90 -14.55
CA LEU A 142 18.54 -16.07 -13.67
C LEU A 142 17.54 -17.09 -14.21
N GLU A 143 17.94 -18.35 -14.37
CA GLU A 143 17.01 -19.42 -14.73
C GLU A 143 16.01 -19.63 -13.58
N LEU A 144 14.71 -19.71 -13.89
CA LEU A 144 13.63 -19.91 -12.93
C LEU A 144 13.59 -21.38 -12.45
N ILE A 145 14.58 -21.75 -11.64
CA ILE A 145 14.68 -23.05 -10.99
C ILE A 145 14.77 -22.82 -9.48
N SER A 146 13.76 -23.31 -8.75
CA SER A 146 13.70 -23.19 -7.29
C SER A 146 14.90 -23.87 -6.64
N GLY A 147 15.57 -23.18 -5.72
CA GLY A 147 16.71 -23.69 -4.94
C GLY A 147 18.06 -23.70 -5.68
N LYS A 148 18.13 -23.32 -6.96
CA LYS A 148 19.37 -23.35 -7.74
C LYS A 148 20.28 -22.16 -7.40
N ASP A 149 21.51 -22.45 -6.99
CA ASP A 149 22.57 -21.45 -6.85
C ASP A 149 23.08 -20.97 -8.21
N GLN A 150 23.08 -19.66 -8.41
CA GLN A 150 23.46 -18.99 -9.65
C GLN A 150 24.53 -17.92 -9.34
N PRO A 151 25.82 -18.29 -9.31
CA PRO A 151 26.91 -17.39 -8.97
C PRO A 151 27.14 -16.33 -10.05
N GLN A 152 27.30 -15.08 -9.62
CA GLN A 152 27.62 -13.92 -10.48
C GLN A 152 28.66 -13.01 -9.80
N GLY A 153 29.08 -11.96 -10.50
CA GLY A 153 30.02 -10.96 -9.96
C GLY A 153 29.61 -10.37 -8.60
N PRO A 154 28.35 -9.94 -8.41
CA PRO A 154 27.88 -9.36 -7.15
C PRO A 154 27.73 -10.36 -5.99
N GLY A 155 27.60 -11.66 -6.26
CA GLY A 155 27.35 -12.69 -5.25
C GLY A 155 26.64 -13.91 -5.82
N VAL A 156 26.12 -14.77 -4.96
CA VAL A 156 25.33 -15.94 -5.38
C VAL A 156 23.85 -15.59 -5.26
N PHE A 157 23.11 -15.74 -6.35
CA PHE A 157 21.66 -15.54 -6.38
C PHE A 157 20.95 -16.88 -6.34
N ARG A 158 19.79 -16.91 -5.69
CA ARG A 158 18.92 -18.07 -5.61
C ARG A 158 17.47 -17.63 -5.77
N LEU A 159 16.71 -18.39 -6.53
CA LEU A 159 15.25 -18.24 -6.63
C LEU A 159 14.61 -19.34 -5.81
N ILE A 160 13.66 -19.00 -4.94
CA ILE A 160 12.90 -19.95 -4.13
C ILE A 160 11.43 -19.85 -4.52
N GLU A 161 10.85 -20.96 -4.95
CA GLU A 161 9.41 -21.08 -5.19
C GLU A 161 8.73 -21.72 -3.99
N GLU A 162 7.71 -21.05 -3.46
CA GLU A 162 6.85 -21.56 -2.39
C GLU A 162 5.43 -21.01 -2.55
N GLY A 163 4.47 -21.92 -2.73
CA GLY A 163 3.05 -21.57 -2.74
C GLY A 163 2.62 -20.66 -3.89
N GLY A 164 3.24 -20.80 -5.08
CA GLY A 164 2.95 -19.97 -6.26
C GLY A 164 3.72 -18.66 -6.31
N PHE A 165 4.55 -18.38 -5.30
CA PHE A 165 5.41 -17.20 -5.27
C PHE A 165 6.88 -17.56 -5.47
N TRP A 166 7.59 -16.67 -6.16
CA TRP A 166 9.02 -16.73 -6.34
C TRP A 166 9.70 -15.61 -5.53
N ALA A 167 10.65 -15.97 -4.69
CA ALA A 167 11.51 -15.06 -3.95
C ALA A 167 12.93 -15.09 -4.55
N LEU A 168 13.46 -13.92 -4.88
CA LEU A 168 14.88 -13.75 -5.21
C LEU A 168 15.65 -13.47 -3.93
N GLU A 169 16.69 -14.26 -3.68
CA GLU A 169 17.61 -14.11 -2.55
C GLU A 169 19.04 -13.94 -3.06
N LYS A 170 19.88 -13.30 -2.23
CA LYS A 170 21.31 -13.16 -2.48
C LYS A 170 22.12 -13.54 -1.25
N THR A 171 23.19 -14.29 -1.49
CA THR A 171 24.26 -14.52 -0.53
C THR A 171 25.43 -13.57 -0.80
N ASN A 172 25.79 -12.79 0.21
CA ASN A 172 26.89 -11.85 0.24
C ASN A 172 28.23 -12.52 0.56
N ARG A 173 29.30 -11.83 0.20
CA ARG A 173 30.66 -12.12 0.68
C ARG A 173 30.93 -11.39 1.99
N LYS A 174 32.10 -11.67 2.59
CA LYS A 174 32.56 -10.90 3.75
C LYS A 174 32.78 -9.45 3.35
N LEU A 175 32.46 -8.51 4.24
CA LEU A 175 32.55 -7.09 3.94
C LEU A 175 33.84 -6.51 4.54
N LYS A 176 34.59 -5.73 3.76
CA LYS A 176 35.73 -4.94 4.23
C LYS A 176 35.47 -3.46 4.02
N ILE A 177 35.13 -2.76 5.09
CA ILE A 177 34.88 -1.31 5.07
C ILE A 177 36.24 -0.60 5.26
N LEU A 178 36.62 0.23 4.29
CA LEU A 178 37.92 0.89 4.28
C LEU A 178 37.98 2.11 5.21
N ASP A 179 36.92 2.92 5.22
CA ASP A 179 36.80 4.06 6.13
C ASP A 179 36.02 3.65 7.41
N PRO A 180 36.66 3.69 8.61
CA PRO A 180 36.02 3.35 9.86
C PRO A 180 34.75 4.15 10.17
N ASN A 181 34.61 5.38 9.68
CA ASN A 181 33.43 6.23 9.89
C ASN A 181 32.15 5.60 9.33
N PHE A 182 32.27 4.77 8.29
CA PHE A 182 31.15 4.08 7.66
C PHE A 182 30.86 2.70 8.27
N THR A 183 31.62 2.26 9.27
CA THR A 183 31.45 0.93 9.88
C THR A 183 30.02 0.70 10.42
N LYS A 184 29.35 1.76 10.86
CA LYS A 184 27.97 1.72 11.40
C LYS A 184 26.90 2.27 10.45
N THR A 185 27.23 2.57 9.20
CA THR A 185 26.25 3.15 8.26
C THR A 185 25.12 2.18 7.94
N SER A 186 23.91 2.72 7.77
CA SER A 186 22.72 1.98 7.32
C SER A 186 22.70 1.70 5.82
N LEU A 187 23.64 2.27 5.05
CA LEU A 187 23.78 2.03 3.61
C LEU A 187 24.39 0.66 3.26
N ILE A 188 24.90 -0.08 4.26
CA ILE A 188 25.52 -1.39 4.06
C ILE A 188 24.60 -2.48 4.61
N ASN A 189 24.19 -3.42 3.77
CA ASN A 189 23.54 -4.64 4.22
C ASN A 189 24.61 -5.62 4.74
N ARG A 190 24.46 -6.09 5.98
CA ARG A 190 25.42 -6.97 6.67
C ARG A 190 24.93 -8.42 6.80
N LEU A 191 23.76 -8.73 6.24
CA LEU A 191 23.24 -10.08 6.22
C LEU A 191 24.06 -10.94 5.25
N GLU A 192 24.40 -12.15 5.68
CA GLU A 192 25.11 -13.13 4.87
C GLU A 192 24.23 -13.62 3.71
N ALA A 193 22.96 -13.92 3.98
CA ALA A 193 21.96 -14.19 2.96
C ALA A 193 20.71 -13.37 3.26
N TYR A 194 20.08 -12.81 2.23
CA TYR A 194 18.89 -11.97 2.40
C TYR A 194 17.99 -12.00 1.16
N PRO A 195 16.67 -11.87 1.36
CA PRO A 195 15.72 -11.66 0.28
C PRO A 195 15.87 -10.29 -0.36
N ILE A 196 15.68 -10.24 -1.68
CA ILE A 196 15.71 -9.02 -2.50
C ILE A 196 14.29 -8.60 -2.86
N HIS A 197 13.53 -9.46 -3.54
CA HIS A 197 12.16 -9.18 -3.93
C HIS A 197 11.36 -10.47 -4.16
N ARG A 198 10.02 -10.39 -4.14
CA ARG A 198 9.11 -11.52 -4.33
C ARG A 198 8.03 -11.20 -5.36
N PHE A 199 7.68 -12.18 -6.19
CA PHE A 199 6.77 -12.02 -7.32
C PHE A 199 5.97 -13.29 -7.60
N THR A 200 4.88 -13.16 -8.35
CA THR A 200 4.18 -14.28 -8.99
C THR A 200 4.54 -14.31 -10.47
N LEU A 201 4.19 -15.40 -11.18
CA LEU A 201 4.38 -15.49 -12.63
C LEU A 201 3.17 -14.93 -13.42
N GLU A 202 2.28 -14.20 -12.76
CA GLU A 202 1.11 -13.58 -13.38
C GLU A 202 1.55 -12.41 -14.28
N PRO A 203 1.21 -12.46 -15.58
CA PRO A 203 1.50 -11.36 -16.50
C PRO A 203 0.85 -10.05 -16.04
N THR A 204 1.53 -8.94 -16.27
CA THR A 204 0.97 -7.61 -16.07
C THR A 204 1.29 -6.69 -17.24
N GLU A 205 0.61 -5.55 -17.30
CA GLU A 205 0.89 -4.46 -18.22
C GLU A 205 1.51 -3.26 -17.50
N VAL A 206 2.21 -2.40 -18.23
CA VAL A 206 2.86 -1.21 -17.67
C VAL A 206 1.85 -0.26 -16.99
N ASP A 207 0.62 -0.21 -17.47
CA ASP A 207 -0.45 0.63 -16.93
C ASP A 207 -0.77 0.30 -15.46
N SER A 208 -0.56 -0.96 -15.06
CA SER A 208 -0.71 -1.39 -13.66
C SER A 208 0.27 -0.70 -12.71
N PHE A 209 1.35 -0.09 -13.24
CA PHE A 209 2.35 0.64 -12.47
C PHE A 209 2.10 2.15 -12.42
N LEU A 210 1.12 2.70 -13.15
CA LEU A 210 0.90 4.17 -13.19
C LEU A 210 0.66 4.77 -11.81
N TYR A 211 -0.16 4.09 -10.99
CA TYR A 211 -0.43 4.51 -9.61
C TYR A 211 0.84 4.48 -8.76
N ILE A 212 1.60 3.38 -8.79
CA ILE A 212 2.79 3.25 -7.95
C ILE A 212 3.93 4.15 -8.43
N ASN A 213 4.04 4.40 -9.75
CA ASN A 213 4.95 5.39 -10.30
C ASN A 213 4.69 6.78 -9.71
N ASP A 214 3.42 7.19 -9.63
CA ASP A 214 3.07 8.47 -9.01
C ASP A 214 3.30 8.48 -7.50
N LYS A 215 2.93 7.40 -6.81
CA LYS A 215 3.14 7.27 -5.36
C LYS A 215 4.62 7.32 -5.01
N LEU A 216 5.48 6.54 -5.68
CA LEU A 216 6.92 6.50 -5.40
C LEU A 216 7.59 7.86 -5.60
N GLN A 217 7.09 8.71 -6.50
CA GLN A 217 7.69 10.03 -6.73
C GLN A 217 7.11 11.16 -5.87
N THR A 218 5.90 11.00 -5.32
CA THR A 218 5.21 12.07 -4.56
C THR A 218 5.09 11.80 -3.07
N ASP A 219 5.09 10.53 -2.64
CA ASP A 219 4.91 10.15 -1.24
C ASP A 219 6.15 10.57 -0.41
N PRO A 220 5.99 11.41 0.64
CA PRO A 220 7.10 11.78 1.52
C PRO A 220 7.70 10.60 2.28
N ALA A 221 7.04 9.45 2.36
CA ALA A 221 7.60 8.23 2.95
C ALA A 221 8.44 7.42 1.93
N SER A 222 8.34 7.72 0.63
CA SER A 222 9.11 7.04 -0.39
C SER A 222 10.62 7.31 -0.21
N ILE A 223 11.44 6.28 -0.35
CA ILE A 223 12.90 6.46 -0.36
C ILE A 223 13.33 7.36 -1.52
N PHE A 224 12.58 7.36 -2.61
CA PHE A 224 12.92 8.08 -3.83
C PHE A 224 12.64 9.58 -3.74
N SER A 225 11.67 10.01 -2.91
CA SER A 225 11.42 11.43 -2.64
C SER A 225 12.40 12.00 -1.62
N ASN A 226 12.89 11.16 -0.70
CA ASN A 226 13.75 11.58 0.41
C ASN A 226 15.24 11.60 0.10
N LYS A 227 15.70 10.79 -0.87
CA LYS A 227 17.11 10.70 -1.25
C LYS A 227 17.25 10.62 -2.76
N TYR A 228 18.18 11.38 -3.31
CA TYR A 228 18.66 11.11 -4.65
C TYR A 228 19.61 9.91 -4.60
N ILE A 229 19.44 9.01 -5.57
CA ILE A 229 20.15 7.75 -5.71
C ILE A 229 20.62 7.69 -7.16
N CYS A 230 21.87 7.33 -7.35
CA CYS A 230 22.43 6.96 -8.64
C CYS A 230 23.40 5.80 -8.40
N SER A 231 23.23 4.67 -9.08
CA SER A 231 24.15 3.55 -8.99
C SER A 231 24.42 2.96 -10.37
N LEU A 232 25.64 2.50 -10.60
CA LEU A 232 26.09 1.95 -11.87
C LEU A 232 27.04 0.78 -11.61
N GLN A 233 26.78 -0.36 -12.24
CA GLN A 233 27.69 -1.50 -12.15
C GLN A 233 28.99 -1.20 -12.89
N THR A 234 30.09 -1.73 -12.39
CA THR A 234 31.40 -1.67 -13.02
C THR A 234 31.91 -3.08 -13.30
N PRO A 235 32.93 -3.26 -14.16
CA PRO A 235 33.47 -4.59 -14.46
C PRO A 235 33.93 -5.37 -13.21
N THR A 236 34.22 -4.68 -12.11
CA THR A 236 34.73 -5.25 -10.86
C THR A 236 33.84 -4.97 -9.66
N GLY A 237 32.65 -4.39 -9.82
CA GLY A 237 31.99 -3.77 -8.69
C GLY A 237 30.74 -2.96 -8.99
N VAL A 238 30.47 -1.99 -8.13
CA VAL A 238 29.41 -0.99 -8.28
C VAL A 238 29.86 0.32 -7.67
N ILE A 239 29.55 1.42 -8.35
CA ILE A 239 29.64 2.77 -7.79
C ILE A 239 28.25 3.28 -7.45
N SER A 240 28.13 4.07 -6.38
CA SER A 240 26.87 4.71 -6.05
C SER A 240 27.04 6.08 -5.42
N LEU A 241 26.02 6.92 -5.64
CA LEU A 241 25.84 8.22 -5.02
C LEU A 241 24.45 8.23 -4.39
N ILE A 242 24.40 8.26 -3.06
CA ILE A 242 23.15 8.27 -2.28
C ILE A 242 23.17 9.46 -1.34
N GLY A 243 22.36 10.48 -1.62
CA GLY A 243 22.47 11.76 -0.93
C GLY A 243 23.94 12.23 -0.94
N TRP A 244 24.46 12.58 0.23
CA TRP A 244 25.83 13.08 0.39
C TRP A 244 26.92 12.02 0.49
N THR A 245 26.63 10.75 0.17
CA THR A 245 27.60 9.66 0.27
C THR A 245 27.91 9.10 -1.11
N TYR A 246 29.18 9.19 -1.50
CA TYR A 246 29.71 8.44 -2.64
C TYR A 246 30.34 7.14 -2.14
N SER A 247 30.11 6.05 -2.84
CA SER A 247 30.74 4.77 -2.57
C SER A 247 31.20 4.05 -3.83
N GLU A 248 32.29 3.31 -3.68
CA GLU A 248 32.85 2.41 -4.67
C GLU A 248 33.07 1.04 -4.00
N ILE A 249 32.33 0.05 -4.48
CA ILE A 249 32.32 -1.30 -3.93
C ILE A 249 33.00 -2.21 -4.93
N THR A 250 34.09 -2.86 -4.52
CA THR A 250 34.84 -3.79 -5.36
C THR A 250 34.53 -5.23 -4.93
N PHE A 251 34.02 -6.02 -5.86
CA PHE A 251 33.74 -7.45 -5.68
C PHE A 251 35.03 -8.26 -5.86
N LYS A 252 35.43 -9.04 -4.84
CA LYS A 252 36.59 -9.95 -4.88
C LYS A 252 36.15 -11.40 -4.60
N PRO A 253 35.46 -12.05 -5.56
CA PRO A 253 35.00 -13.44 -5.41
C PRO A 253 36.11 -14.43 -5.05
N GLU A 254 37.31 -14.23 -5.60
CA GLU A 254 38.50 -15.04 -5.33
C GLU A 254 38.99 -14.93 -3.87
N GLU A 255 38.75 -13.80 -3.20
CA GLU A 255 39.08 -13.59 -1.78
C GLU A 255 37.91 -13.90 -0.85
N GLY A 256 36.70 -14.05 -1.40
CA GLY A 256 35.46 -14.15 -0.60
C GLY A 256 35.15 -12.86 0.16
N VAL A 257 35.61 -11.71 -0.34
CA VAL A 257 35.47 -10.39 0.30
C VAL A 257 34.93 -9.36 -0.70
N ASP A 258 34.11 -8.43 -0.25
CA ASP A 258 33.74 -7.22 -0.99
C ASP A 258 34.28 -5.99 -0.23
N TYR A 259 35.02 -5.12 -0.93
CA TYR A 259 35.65 -3.94 -0.35
C TYR A 259 34.76 -2.72 -0.56
N TYR A 260 34.50 -1.98 0.51
CA TYR A 260 33.66 -0.78 0.52
C TYR A 260 34.54 0.45 0.77
N ASP A 261 34.78 1.22 -0.29
CA ASP A 261 35.34 2.57 -0.21
C ASP A 261 34.18 3.57 -0.20
N MET A 262 34.09 4.38 0.86
CA MET A 262 32.96 5.28 1.08
C MET A 262 33.47 6.62 1.61
N ARG A 263 32.89 7.71 1.12
CA ARG A 263 33.18 9.06 1.62
C ARG A 263 31.97 9.96 1.55
N GLU A 264 31.94 10.95 2.42
CA GLU A 264 31.02 12.08 2.28
C GLU A 264 31.49 13.01 1.16
N ILE A 265 30.53 13.67 0.52
CA ILE A 265 30.78 14.63 -0.55
C ILE A 265 30.10 15.96 -0.23
N LYS A 266 30.63 17.05 -0.77
CA LYS A 266 30.02 18.37 -0.70
C LYS A 266 29.03 18.60 -1.84
N GLU A 267 28.17 19.62 -1.70
CA GLU A 267 27.17 19.98 -2.72
C GLU A 267 27.81 20.33 -4.06
N ASP A 268 28.94 21.04 -4.05
CA ASP A 268 29.70 21.42 -5.24
C ASP A 268 30.40 20.26 -5.94
N GLU A 269 30.53 19.10 -5.29
CA GLU A 269 31.11 17.88 -5.90
C GLU A 269 30.07 17.05 -6.67
N VAL A 270 28.76 17.24 -6.44
CA VAL A 270 27.69 16.36 -6.98
C VAL A 270 27.73 16.31 -8.51
N ASP A 271 27.71 17.47 -9.17
CA ASP A 271 27.68 17.55 -10.63
C ASP A 271 28.96 16.98 -11.25
N GLN A 272 30.11 17.19 -10.62
CA GLN A 272 31.39 16.63 -11.06
C GLN A 272 31.37 15.10 -10.98
N ILE A 273 30.89 14.54 -9.85
CA ILE A 273 30.79 13.09 -9.66
C ILE A 273 29.81 12.47 -10.67
N LEU A 274 28.64 13.07 -10.86
CA LEU A 274 27.67 12.60 -11.85
C LEU A 274 28.26 12.57 -13.27
N GLN A 275 29.01 13.60 -13.65
CA GLN A 275 29.64 13.68 -14.96
C GLN A 275 30.82 12.71 -15.13
N GLU A 276 31.73 12.63 -14.15
CA GLU A 276 32.96 11.82 -14.26
C GLU A 276 32.71 10.33 -14.05
N LYS A 277 31.85 9.97 -13.07
CA LYS A 277 31.64 8.59 -12.65
C LYS A 277 30.44 7.94 -13.33
N PHE A 278 29.35 8.69 -13.51
CA PHE A 278 28.11 8.16 -14.07
C PHE A 278 27.84 8.59 -15.51
N LYS A 279 28.67 9.48 -16.08
CA LYS A 279 28.49 10.10 -17.41
C LYS A 279 27.15 10.82 -17.56
N ILE A 280 26.58 11.27 -16.44
CA ILE A 280 25.29 11.98 -16.40
C ILE A 280 25.53 13.49 -16.44
N LYS A 281 24.82 14.16 -17.35
CA LYS A 281 24.68 15.61 -17.36
C LYS A 281 23.23 16.00 -17.09
N LEU A 282 22.99 16.71 -15.99
CA LEU A 282 21.65 17.21 -15.64
C LEU A 282 21.34 18.50 -16.41
N GLN A 283 20.08 18.67 -16.81
CA GLN A 283 19.61 19.90 -17.50
C GLN A 283 19.18 20.98 -16.50
N LYS A 284 18.68 20.57 -15.33
CA LYS A 284 18.30 21.44 -14.22
C LYS A 284 19.17 21.11 -13.01
N LYS A 285 19.46 22.12 -12.18
CA LYS A 285 20.20 21.92 -10.94
C LYS A 285 19.44 20.94 -10.04
N LEU A 286 20.16 19.96 -9.50
CA LEU A 286 19.63 19.09 -8.47
C LEU A 286 19.23 19.94 -7.25
N THR A 287 18.01 19.77 -6.73
CA THR A 287 17.58 20.37 -5.47
C THR A 287 17.78 19.32 -4.38
N PRO A 288 18.82 19.42 -3.54
CA PRO A 288 19.11 18.38 -2.58
C PRO A 288 18.00 18.32 -1.53
N VAL A 289 17.21 17.25 -1.53
CA VAL A 289 16.36 16.92 -0.38
C VAL A 289 17.26 16.23 0.64
N ALA A 290 17.90 17.02 1.49
CA ALA A 290 18.68 16.43 2.57
C ALA A 290 18.70 17.33 3.80
N ASN A 291 17.85 16.97 4.76
CA ASN A 291 18.15 17.23 6.16
C ASN A 291 19.55 16.64 6.44
N LYS A 292 20.56 17.46 6.76
CA LYS A 292 21.89 16.95 7.16
C LYS A 292 21.83 16.05 8.40
N SER A 293 20.72 16.08 9.14
CA SER A 293 20.38 15.20 10.26
C SER A 293 19.96 13.77 9.85
N CYS A 294 19.81 13.45 8.56
CA CYS A 294 19.42 12.12 8.08
C CYS A 294 20.53 11.05 8.18
N HIS A 295 21.61 11.32 8.92
CA HIS A 295 22.53 10.28 9.41
C HIS A 295 21.85 9.34 10.41
N ASN A 296 20.68 9.72 10.89
CA ASN A 296 19.81 8.91 11.73
C ASN A 296 18.62 8.39 10.92
N ILE A 297 18.61 7.10 10.61
CA ILE A 297 17.35 6.31 10.65
C ILE A 297 17.03 6.04 12.13
N SER A 298 17.02 7.12 12.91
CA SER A 298 16.60 7.14 14.30
C SER A 298 15.97 8.52 14.54
N GLN A 299 14.82 8.74 13.92
CA GLN A 299 13.71 9.16 14.77
C GLN A 299 13.01 7.88 15.23
N PRO A 300 12.68 7.78 16.52
CA PRO A 300 12.42 6.52 17.19
C PRO A 300 11.06 5.98 16.75
N PHE A 301 11.05 5.01 15.83
CA PHE A 301 10.25 3.83 16.13
C PHE A 301 11.10 3.02 17.11
N ILE A 302 10.97 3.45 18.37
CA ILE A 302 11.32 2.77 19.61
C ILE A 302 12.43 1.72 19.45
N THR A 303 13.62 2.03 19.97
CA THR A 303 14.47 1.00 20.57
C THR A 303 13.70 0.39 21.74
N SER A 304 12.82 -0.56 21.48
CA SER A 304 12.24 -1.46 22.47
C SER A 304 12.51 -2.86 21.97
N LYS A 305 13.04 -3.66 22.89
CA LYS A 305 12.96 -5.12 22.93
C LYS A 305 11.87 -5.65 22.01
N PHE A 306 12.20 -6.53 21.05
CA PHE A 306 11.28 -7.50 20.44
C PHE A 306 9.79 -7.08 20.54
N GLU A 307 9.35 -6.06 19.80
CA GLU A 307 7.92 -5.76 19.75
C GLU A 307 7.26 -6.78 18.81
N ALA A 308 6.34 -7.54 19.39
CA ALA A 308 5.76 -8.74 18.81
C ALA A 308 4.97 -8.44 17.53
N LYS A 309 4.91 -9.46 16.65
CA LYS A 309 3.90 -9.59 15.59
C LYS A 309 2.51 -9.20 16.12
N MET A 310 1.60 -8.76 15.23
CA MET A 310 0.19 -8.53 15.58
C MET A 310 -0.34 -9.67 16.45
N ASN A 311 -1.07 -9.34 17.52
CA ASN A 311 -1.45 -10.29 18.55
C ASN A 311 -2.95 -10.17 18.85
N LEU A 312 -3.66 -11.30 18.80
CA LEU A 312 -5.08 -11.36 19.17
C LEU A 312 -5.34 -10.85 20.59
N GLU A 313 -4.46 -11.11 21.55
CA GLU A 313 -4.61 -10.65 22.94
C GLU A 313 -4.55 -9.12 23.07
N GLU A 314 -3.75 -8.45 22.25
CA GLU A 314 -3.73 -6.99 22.18
C GLU A 314 -5.04 -6.45 21.61
N TYR A 315 -5.57 -7.08 20.55
CA TYR A 315 -6.87 -6.74 20.00
C TYR A 315 -8.01 -6.98 21.02
N PHE A 316 -7.98 -8.09 21.76
CA PHE A 316 -8.98 -8.39 22.80
C PHE A 316 -8.90 -7.40 23.95
N ARG A 317 -7.69 -6.98 24.37
CA ARG A 317 -7.54 -5.88 25.33
C ARG A 317 -8.09 -4.56 24.79
N ARG A 318 -7.86 -4.26 23.51
CA ARG A 318 -8.39 -3.04 22.87
C ARG A 318 -9.92 -3.02 22.86
N THR A 319 -10.55 -4.18 22.67
CA THR A 319 -12.01 -4.33 22.55
C THR A 319 -12.70 -4.73 23.86
N ASP A 320 -11.94 -4.85 24.96
CA ASP A 320 -12.44 -5.34 26.25
C ASP A 320 -13.17 -6.70 26.13
N PHE A 321 -12.61 -7.58 25.30
CA PHE A 321 -13.11 -8.94 25.09
C PHE A 321 -12.42 -9.91 26.07
N HIS A 322 -13.21 -10.51 26.96
CA HIS A 322 -12.75 -11.47 27.97
C HIS A 322 -13.28 -12.90 27.76
N GLY A 323 -13.95 -13.14 26.63
CA GLY A 323 -14.54 -14.43 26.30
C GLY A 323 -13.51 -15.50 25.91
N SER A 324 -13.91 -16.77 25.96
CA SER A 324 -13.12 -17.83 25.32
C SER A 324 -13.24 -17.70 23.80
N PHE A 325 -12.13 -17.91 23.09
CA PHE A 325 -12.09 -18.01 21.62
C PHE A 325 -11.54 -19.36 21.16
N SER A 326 -11.60 -20.37 22.03
CA SER A 326 -11.07 -21.72 21.76
C SER A 326 -11.82 -22.47 20.64
N LYS A 327 -13.00 -21.99 20.25
CA LYS A 327 -13.82 -22.53 19.16
C LYS A 327 -14.41 -21.41 18.31
N PRO A 328 -14.43 -21.55 16.97
CA PRO A 328 -15.06 -20.60 16.07
C PRO A 328 -16.58 -20.83 15.99
N ASP A 329 -17.31 -20.56 17.07
CA ASP A 329 -18.78 -20.71 17.14
C ASP A 329 -19.55 -19.38 17.01
N LEU A 330 -20.86 -19.46 16.76
CA LEU A 330 -21.69 -18.27 16.54
C LEU A 330 -21.78 -17.37 17.78
N GLU A 331 -21.76 -17.94 18.98
CA GLU A 331 -21.85 -17.18 20.23
C GLU A 331 -20.61 -16.30 20.42
N THR A 332 -19.44 -16.87 20.17
CA THR A 332 -18.15 -16.17 20.19
C THR A 332 -18.11 -15.09 19.12
N LEU A 333 -18.56 -15.38 17.89
CA LEU A 333 -18.62 -14.40 16.79
C LEU A 333 -19.51 -13.20 17.15
N LYS A 334 -20.70 -13.44 17.73
CA LYS A 334 -21.60 -12.38 18.20
C LYS A 334 -20.94 -11.50 19.26
N MET A 335 -20.26 -12.12 20.22
CA MET A 335 -19.62 -11.40 21.31
C MET A 335 -18.46 -10.52 20.81
N VAL A 336 -17.56 -11.05 19.99
CA VAL A 336 -16.42 -10.27 19.46
C VAL A 336 -16.88 -9.16 18.50
N HIS A 337 -17.89 -9.41 17.67
CA HIS A 337 -18.50 -8.40 16.79
C HIS A 337 -19.09 -7.24 17.60
N LYS A 338 -19.87 -7.56 18.63
CA LYS A 338 -20.50 -6.56 19.51
C LYS A 338 -19.45 -5.73 20.24
N GLN A 339 -18.41 -6.37 20.78
CA GLN A 339 -17.34 -5.65 21.48
C GLN A 339 -16.54 -4.75 20.53
N HIS A 340 -16.29 -5.18 19.29
CA HIS A 340 -15.64 -4.32 18.30
C HIS A 340 -16.43 -3.01 18.10
N VAL A 341 -17.71 -3.09 17.74
CA VAL A 341 -18.50 -1.89 17.38
C VAL A 341 -18.79 -0.97 18.58
N MET A 342 -18.73 -1.51 19.81
CA MET A 342 -18.90 -0.75 21.05
C MET A 342 -17.63 -0.02 21.49
N THR A 343 -16.49 -0.32 20.89
CA THR A 343 -15.18 0.11 21.42
C THR A 343 -14.25 0.72 20.37
N ILE A 344 -14.40 0.34 19.10
CA ILE A 344 -13.65 0.87 17.96
C ILE A 344 -14.57 1.79 17.15
N PRO A 345 -14.30 3.11 17.12
CA PRO A 345 -15.13 4.04 16.34
C PRO A 345 -15.00 3.81 14.83
N PHE A 346 -16.10 3.99 14.10
CA PHE A 346 -16.06 4.25 12.67
C PHE A 346 -15.63 5.69 12.45
N GLU A 347 -14.47 5.92 11.83
CA GLU A 347 -13.91 7.27 11.68
C GLU A 347 -13.00 7.47 10.46
N ASN A 348 -12.92 8.71 9.96
CA ASN A 348 -12.03 9.14 8.88
C ASN A 348 -11.11 10.31 9.27
N LEU A 349 -10.89 10.55 10.56
CA LEU A 349 -10.18 11.72 11.11
C LEU A 349 -8.75 11.85 10.60
N SER A 350 -8.07 10.73 10.32
CA SER A 350 -6.72 10.73 9.77
C SER A 350 -6.62 11.56 8.48
N MET A 351 -7.62 11.48 7.59
CA MET A 351 -7.68 12.29 6.37
C MET A 351 -7.66 13.80 6.67
N HIS A 352 -8.37 14.19 7.71
CA HIS A 352 -8.50 15.58 8.15
C HIS A 352 -7.31 16.04 9.00
N CYS A 353 -6.45 15.12 9.43
CA CYS A 353 -5.16 15.37 10.07
C CYS A 353 -3.98 15.40 9.06
N GLY A 354 -4.25 15.33 7.75
CA GLY A 354 -3.22 15.24 6.72
C GLY A 354 -2.49 13.89 6.70
N GLU A 355 -3.15 12.83 7.17
CA GLU A 355 -2.69 11.44 7.11
C GLU A 355 -3.52 10.68 6.07
N ARG A 356 -2.94 9.66 5.44
CA ARG A 356 -3.66 8.80 4.49
C ARG A 356 -4.35 7.66 5.25
N MET A 357 -5.50 7.23 4.77
CA MET A 357 -6.07 5.94 5.16
C MET A 357 -5.35 4.87 4.33
N VAL A 358 -4.76 3.88 5.01
CA VAL A 358 -3.95 2.83 4.38
C VAL A 358 -4.58 1.47 4.63
N LEU A 359 -4.49 0.59 3.63
CA LEU A 359 -5.00 -0.79 3.71
C LEU A 359 -3.94 -1.80 4.17
N ASP A 360 -2.78 -1.32 4.59
CA ASP A 360 -1.77 -2.19 5.20
C ASP A 360 -2.26 -2.65 6.58
N LEU A 361 -2.45 -3.96 6.73
CA LEU A 361 -3.04 -4.56 7.92
C LEU A 361 -2.27 -4.23 9.21
N GLU A 362 -0.95 -4.20 9.17
CA GLU A 362 -0.12 -3.92 10.34
C GLU A 362 -0.21 -2.45 10.73
N VAL A 363 -0.21 -1.54 9.75
CA VAL A 363 -0.43 -0.10 10.00
C VAL A 363 -1.83 0.14 10.56
N THR A 364 -2.85 -0.50 9.98
CA THR A 364 -4.23 -0.45 10.48
C THR A 364 -4.32 -1.00 11.90
N TYR A 365 -3.66 -2.12 12.19
CA TYR A 365 -3.60 -2.72 13.53
C TYR A 365 -2.94 -1.76 14.53
N ASN A 366 -1.79 -1.16 14.18
CA ASN A 366 -1.09 -0.21 15.05
C ASN A 366 -1.93 1.05 15.32
N LYS A 367 -2.66 1.54 14.31
CA LYS A 367 -3.61 2.64 14.45
C LYS A 367 -4.75 2.26 15.40
N ILE A 368 -5.52 1.21 15.07
CA ILE A 368 -6.76 0.87 15.78
C ILE A 368 -6.47 0.29 17.17
N VAL A 369 -5.54 -0.66 17.27
CA VAL A 369 -5.25 -1.42 18.49
C VAL A 369 -4.27 -0.68 19.39
N ARG A 370 -3.08 -0.34 18.89
CA ARG A 370 -2.02 0.23 19.75
C ARG A 370 -2.20 1.73 20.01
N SER A 371 -2.82 2.46 19.08
CA SER A 371 -3.01 3.92 19.20
C SER A 371 -4.42 4.31 19.65
N ASN A 372 -5.29 3.35 20.01
CA ASN A 372 -6.68 3.57 20.42
C ASN A 372 -7.47 4.45 19.43
N ARG A 373 -7.23 4.27 18.14
CA ARG A 373 -7.99 4.94 17.08
C ARG A 373 -9.15 4.08 16.60
N GLY A 374 -9.92 4.64 15.68
CA GLY A 374 -10.88 3.91 14.88
C GLY A 374 -10.37 3.71 13.46
N GLY A 375 -11.28 3.35 12.57
CA GLY A 375 -11.03 3.31 11.14
C GLY A 375 -12.32 3.34 10.34
N TRP A 376 -12.22 3.60 9.05
CA TRP A 376 -13.36 3.45 8.15
C TRP A 376 -13.52 1.99 7.70
N CYS A 377 -14.51 1.72 6.84
CA CYS A 377 -14.89 0.35 6.51
C CYS A 377 -13.74 -0.51 5.96
N LEU A 378 -12.88 0.06 5.13
CA LEU A 378 -11.77 -0.69 4.53
C LEU A 378 -10.66 -1.02 5.53
N GLU A 379 -10.54 -0.27 6.62
CA GLU A 379 -9.57 -0.52 7.69
C GLU A 379 -10.17 -1.47 8.74
N SER A 380 -11.34 -1.14 9.29
CA SER A 380 -11.91 -1.90 10.42
C SER A 380 -12.37 -3.29 10.01
N ASN A 381 -13.07 -3.44 8.89
CA ASN A 381 -13.48 -4.76 8.41
C ASN A 381 -12.29 -5.59 7.90
N HIS A 382 -11.21 -4.96 7.40
CA HIS A 382 -9.99 -5.68 7.05
C HIS A 382 -9.28 -6.25 8.30
N LEU A 383 -9.12 -5.41 9.34
CA LEU A 383 -8.61 -5.84 10.64
C LEU A 383 -9.48 -6.93 11.26
N PHE A 384 -10.80 -6.76 11.22
CA PHE A 384 -11.73 -7.75 11.76
C PHE A 384 -11.67 -9.07 10.99
N GLY A 385 -11.50 -9.01 9.66
CA GLY A 385 -11.25 -10.20 8.84
C GLY A 385 -10.01 -10.98 9.26
N TRP A 386 -8.91 -10.29 9.59
CA TRP A 386 -7.73 -10.91 10.18
C TRP A 386 -8.03 -11.55 11.54
N VAL A 387 -8.69 -10.83 12.45
CA VAL A 387 -9.09 -11.35 13.77
C VAL A 387 -9.88 -12.65 13.63
N LEU A 388 -10.89 -12.68 12.75
CA LEU A 388 -11.71 -13.87 12.53
C LEU A 388 -10.90 -15.05 11.98
N LYS A 389 -9.98 -14.81 11.05
CA LYS A 389 -9.11 -15.87 10.51
C LYS A 389 -8.17 -16.42 11.58
N GLU A 390 -7.56 -15.56 12.40
CA GLU A 390 -6.70 -15.99 13.52
C GLU A 390 -7.48 -16.74 14.61
N MET A 391 -8.76 -16.42 14.81
CA MET A 391 -9.68 -17.18 15.67
C MET A 391 -10.16 -18.50 15.03
N GLY A 392 -9.76 -18.80 13.80
CA GLY A 392 -10.07 -20.05 13.10
C GLY A 392 -11.40 -20.09 12.36
N TYR A 393 -12.05 -18.94 12.12
CA TYR A 393 -13.26 -18.87 11.30
C TYR A 393 -12.94 -18.97 9.81
N ASP A 394 -13.83 -19.63 9.04
CA ASP A 394 -13.87 -19.52 7.59
C ASP A 394 -14.44 -18.14 7.22
N CYS A 395 -13.54 -17.18 6.99
CA CYS A 395 -13.87 -15.78 6.73
C CYS A 395 -13.43 -15.37 5.31
N THR A 396 -14.40 -14.93 4.51
CA THR A 396 -14.21 -14.42 3.16
C THR A 396 -14.49 -12.91 3.11
N THR A 397 -13.57 -12.14 2.54
CA THR A 397 -13.79 -10.73 2.23
C THR A 397 -14.70 -10.60 1.01
N LEU A 398 -15.75 -9.78 1.12
CA LEU A 398 -16.65 -9.43 0.02
C LEU A 398 -16.64 -7.92 -0.19
N THR A 399 -17.18 -7.52 -1.33
CA THR A 399 -17.33 -6.12 -1.73
C THR A 399 -18.79 -5.76 -1.91
N SER A 400 -19.16 -4.55 -1.50
CA SER A 400 -20.51 -4.04 -1.61
C SER A 400 -20.55 -2.59 -2.12
N ARG A 401 -21.73 -2.18 -2.56
CA ARG A 401 -22.04 -0.84 -3.05
C ARG A 401 -22.98 -0.20 -2.06
N THR A 402 -22.58 0.90 -1.45
CA THR A 402 -23.38 1.64 -0.47
C THR A 402 -24.52 2.36 -1.17
N TYR A 403 -25.70 2.37 -0.56
CA TYR A 403 -26.84 3.14 -1.01
C TYR A 403 -26.62 4.63 -0.72
N MET A 404 -26.85 5.48 -1.72
CA MET A 404 -26.81 6.93 -1.57
C MET A 404 -28.20 7.51 -1.79
N ALA A 405 -28.85 7.92 -0.70
CA ALA A 405 -30.18 8.52 -0.73
C ALA A 405 -30.26 9.76 -1.66
N SER A 406 -29.18 10.55 -1.76
CA SER A 406 -29.13 11.72 -2.66
C SER A 406 -29.22 11.36 -4.14
N HIS A 407 -28.84 10.13 -4.52
CA HIS A 407 -28.97 9.60 -5.88
C HIS A 407 -30.15 8.64 -6.02
N SER A 408 -30.83 8.31 -4.91
CA SER A 408 -31.86 7.27 -4.83
C SER A 408 -31.43 5.94 -5.45
N ASP A 409 -30.13 5.63 -5.37
CA ASP A 409 -29.52 4.42 -5.94
C ASP A 409 -28.22 4.08 -5.19
N TYR A 410 -27.70 2.90 -5.42
CA TYR A 410 -26.39 2.46 -4.96
C TYR A 410 -25.28 3.11 -5.77
N LEU A 411 -24.15 3.37 -5.10
CA LEU A 411 -22.94 3.83 -5.77
C LEU A 411 -22.57 2.91 -6.96
N PRO A 412 -22.12 3.48 -8.10
CA PRO A 412 -21.81 2.70 -9.28
C PRO A 412 -20.53 1.85 -9.12
N PHE A 413 -19.77 2.09 -8.05
CA PHE A 413 -18.52 1.41 -7.73
C PHE A 413 -18.60 0.68 -6.38
N LYS A 414 -17.75 -0.33 -6.24
CA LYS A 414 -17.53 -1.16 -5.04
C LYS A 414 -16.95 -0.32 -3.90
N SER A 415 -17.80 0.24 -3.05
CA SER A 415 -17.47 1.31 -2.08
C SER A 415 -17.27 0.84 -0.64
N HIS A 416 -17.65 -0.39 -0.32
CA HIS A 416 -17.69 -0.88 1.07
C HIS A 416 -17.17 -2.32 1.13
N LEU A 417 -16.39 -2.62 2.17
CA LEU A 417 -15.84 -3.97 2.44
C LEU A 417 -16.71 -4.61 3.50
N ILE A 418 -17.13 -5.86 3.30
CA ILE A 418 -17.87 -6.65 4.31
C ILE A 418 -17.27 -8.06 4.40
N LEU A 419 -17.64 -8.83 5.41
CA LEU A 419 -17.13 -10.18 5.62
C LEU A 419 -18.27 -11.20 5.57
N LYS A 420 -18.02 -12.34 4.94
CA LYS A 420 -18.85 -13.54 5.03
C LYS A 420 -18.14 -14.57 5.91
N VAL A 421 -18.85 -15.08 6.90
CA VAL A 421 -18.33 -16.10 7.83
C VAL A 421 -19.16 -17.37 7.71
N VAL A 422 -18.51 -18.53 7.58
CA VAL A 422 -19.19 -19.84 7.57
C VAL A 422 -18.95 -20.57 8.88
N ILE A 423 -20.03 -20.98 9.55
CA ILE A 423 -20.01 -21.74 10.81
C ILE A 423 -20.98 -22.91 10.66
N ASP A 424 -20.49 -24.14 10.83
CA ASP A 424 -21.29 -25.37 10.73
C ASP A 424 -22.17 -25.42 9.46
N GLY A 425 -21.63 -24.99 8.33
CA GLY A 425 -22.31 -24.97 7.03
C GLY A 425 -23.31 -23.81 6.83
N LYS A 426 -23.46 -22.91 7.79
CA LYS A 426 -24.30 -21.71 7.69
C LYS A 426 -23.47 -20.46 7.44
N ALA A 427 -23.90 -19.62 6.51
CA ALA A 427 -23.24 -18.37 6.17
C ALA A 427 -23.84 -17.18 6.93
N TYR A 428 -22.98 -16.27 7.38
CA TYR A 428 -23.33 -15.04 8.06
C TYR A 428 -22.60 -13.85 7.43
N ILE A 429 -23.22 -12.68 7.42
CA ILE A 429 -22.59 -11.41 7.07
C ILE A 429 -22.17 -10.71 8.36
N ALA A 430 -20.89 -10.37 8.45
CA ALA A 430 -20.30 -9.56 9.50
C ALA A 430 -19.80 -8.24 8.91
N ASP A 431 -20.12 -7.14 9.57
CA ASP A 431 -19.73 -5.79 9.19
C ASP A 431 -19.67 -4.95 10.46
N VAL A 432 -18.46 -4.54 10.83
CA VAL A 432 -18.17 -3.82 12.08
C VAL A 432 -17.83 -2.34 11.85
N SER A 433 -18.12 -1.82 10.65
CA SER A 433 -17.72 -0.45 10.30
C SER A 433 -18.57 0.20 9.20
N TYR A 434 -19.89 0.04 9.29
CA TYR A 434 -20.84 0.86 8.52
C TYR A 434 -21.13 2.21 9.20
N GLY A 435 -21.18 2.22 10.53
CA GLY A 435 -21.41 3.38 11.39
C GLY A 435 -22.89 3.69 11.67
N LEU A 436 -23.09 4.59 12.64
CA LEU A 436 -24.39 5.23 12.95
C LEU A 436 -25.53 4.21 13.18
N SER A 437 -26.73 4.48 12.65
CA SER A 437 -27.87 3.59 12.80
C SER A 437 -27.82 2.34 11.92
N GLY A 438 -26.94 2.30 10.91
CA GLY A 438 -26.76 1.16 10.01
C GLY A 438 -25.76 0.11 10.52
N GLU A 439 -25.02 0.39 11.59
CA GLU A 439 -24.05 -0.52 12.20
C GLU A 439 -24.73 -1.80 12.72
N LEU A 440 -24.16 -2.96 12.36
CA LEU A 440 -24.59 -4.24 12.91
C LEU A 440 -23.97 -4.41 14.29
N ARG A 441 -24.76 -4.82 15.28
CA ARG A 441 -24.22 -5.24 16.60
C ARG A 441 -23.88 -6.71 16.64
N GLU A 442 -24.51 -7.49 15.77
CA GLU A 442 -24.32 -8.93 15.64
C GLU A 442 -24.33 -9.31 14.15
N PRO A 443 -23.62 -10.39 13.74
CA PRO A 443 -23.67 -10.90 12.38
C PRO A 443 -25.09 -11.32 11.98
N LEU A 444 -25.42 -11.14 10.70
CA LEU A 444 -26.70 -11.52 10.12
C LEU A 444 -26.58 -12.88 9.42
N GLU A 445 -27.49 -13.81 9.70
CA GLU A 445 -27.56 -15.07 8.94
C GLU A 445 -27.98 -14.75 7.50
N LEU A 446 -27.29 -15.31 6.52
CA LEU A 446 -27.49 -15.06 5.09
C LEU A 446 -28.71 -15.83 4.57
N ILE A 447 -29.91 -15.40 4.99
CA ILE A 447 -31.21 -15.95 4.59
C ILE A 447 -32.07 -14.83 4.01
N SER A 448 -32.46 -14.99 2.74
CA SER A 448 -33.30 -14.02 2.04
C SER A 448 -34.67 -13.88 2.72
N GLY A 449 -35.10 -12.64 2.97
CA GLY A 449 -36.40 -12.32 3.55
C GLY A 449 -36.50 -12.48 5.07
N LYS A 450 -35.45 -12.94 5.77
CA LYS A 450 -35.49 -13.16 7.21
C LYS A 450 -35.34 -11.85 7.99
N ASP A 451 -36.33 -11.56 8.84
CA ASP A 451 -36.25 -10.47 9.82
C ASP A 451 -35.25 -10.82 10.93
N GLN A 452 -34.29 -9.92 11.17
CA GLN A 452 -33.23 -10.09 12.15
C GLN A 452 -33.19 -8.85 13.07
N PRO A 453 -34.00 -8.84 14.16
CA PRO A 453 -34.07 -7.72 15.08
C PRO A 453 -32.76 -7.50 15.83
N GLN A 454 -32.32 -6.24 15.88
CA GLN A 454 -31.20 -5.77 16.68
C GLN A 454 -31.57 -4.47 17.40
N ALA A 455 -30.66 -3.94 18.23
CA ALA A 455 -30.94 -2.75 19.02
C ALA A 455 -31.35 -1.54 18.18
N SER A 456 -30.73 -1.33 17.01
CA SER A 456 -31.00 -0.20 16.12
C SER A 456 -32.27 -0.37 15.26
N GLY A 457 -32.86 -1.56 15.20
CA GLY A 457 -34.00 -1.83 14.32
C GLY A 457 -34.00 -3.26 13.80
N VAL A 458 -34.79 -3.52 12.75
CA VAL A 458 -34.87 -4.84 12.11
C VAL A 458 -34.05 -4.80 10.83
N PHE A 459 -33.07 -5.70 10.71
CA PHE A 459 -32.31 -5.90 9.48
C PHE A 459 -32.90 -7.03 8.67
N ARG A 460 -32.84 -6.92 7.35
CA ARG A 460 -33.25 -7.98 6.42
C ARG A 460 -32.27 -8.04 5.25
N LEU A 461 -31.88 -9.26 4.90
CA LEU A 461 -31.13 -9.54 3.68
C LEU A 461 -32.13 -10.03 2.63
N ILE A 462 -32.08 -9.47 1.43
CA ILE A 462 -32.96 -9.84 0.31
C ILE A 462 -32.08 -10.26 -0.86
N GLU A 463 -32.31 -11.46 -1.38
CA GLU A 463 -31.63 -11.99 -2.55
C GLU A 463 -32.51 -11.84 -3.79
N GLU A 464 -31.95 -11.22 -4.83
CA GLU A 464 -32.58 -11.05 -6.13
C GLU A 464 -31.54 -11.26 -7.24
N GLY A 465 -31.65 -12.38 -7.97
CA GLY A 465 -30.89 -12.62 -9.19
C GLY A 465 -29.36 -12.70 -8.96
N GLY A 466 -28.93 -13.30 -7.85
CA GLY A 466 -27.53 -13.42 -7.45
C GLY A 466 -26.95 -12.20 -6.72
N THR A 467 -27.76 -11.15 -6.52
CA THR A 467 -27.40 -9.96 -5.75
C THR A 467 -28.13 -9.96 -4.41
N TRP A 468 -27.42 -9.62 -3.35
CA TRP A 468 -27.98 -9.44 -2.02
C TRP A 468 -28.08 -7.96 -1.68
N VAL A 469 -29.18 -7.57 -1.05
CA VAL A 469 -29.43 -6.24 -0.49
C VAL A 469 -29.59 -6.35 1.01
N LEU A 470 -28.86 -5.53 1.75
CA LEU A 470 -29.12 -5.30 3.17
C LEU A 470 -30.03 -4.07 3.32
N GLU A 471 -31.16 -4.25 3.97
CA GLU A 471 -32.04 -3.17 4.40
C GLU A 471 -32.20 -3.15 5.92
N ARG A 472 -32.51 -1.95 6.45
CA ARG A 472 -32.85 -1.74 7.85
C ARG A 472 -34.19 -1.01 7.94
N THR A 473 -35.10 -1.55 8.73
CA THR A 473 -36.30 -0.86 9.22
C THR A 473 -36.02 -0.25 10.58
N GLY A 474 -36.01 1.08 10.65
CA GLY A 474 -35.74 1.87 11.85
C GLY A 474 -36.99 2.25 12.63
N ARG A 475 -36.81 2.89 13.79
CA ARG A 475 -37.89 3.49 14.58
C ARG A 475 -38.06 4.97 14.24
N LYS A 476 -39.16 5.57 14.71
CA LYS A 476 -39.43 7.00 14.46
C LYS A 476 -38.42 7.88 15.21
N PRO A 477 -37.76 8.84 14.54
CA PRO A 477 -36.85 9.76 15.21
C PRO A 477 -37.63 10.79 16.03
N LYS A 478 -37.26 10.98 17.29
CA LYS A 478 -37.75 12.05 18.18
C LYS A 478 -36.62 13.01 18.48
N ILE A 479 -36.63 14.15 17.80
CA ILE A 479 -35.61 15.20 17.90
C ILE A 479 -35.92 16.06 19.13
N LEU A 480 -34.98 16.16 20.06
CA LEU A 480 -35.17 16.95 21.27
C LEU A 480 -34.96 18.45 21.05
N ASP A 481 -34.02 18.82 20.18
CA ASP A 481 -33.76 20.21 19.83
C ASP A 481 -34.52 20.62 18.54
N PRO A 482 -35.47 21.58 18.61
CA PRO A 482 -36.22 22.06 17.46
C PRO A 482 -35.37 22.58 16.30
N ASP A 483 -34.16 23.11 16.56
CA ASP A 483 -33.30 23.67 15.52
C ASP A 483 -32.79 22.58 14.57
N PHE A 484 -32.70 21.33 15.05
CA PHE A 484 -32.32 20.16 14.27
C PHE A 484 -33.51 19.43 13.65
N ALA A 485 -34.75 19.89 13.85
CA ALA A 485 -35.96 19.21 13.35
C ALA A 485 -35.97 19.02 11.82
N LYS A 486 -35.22 19.84 11.07
CA LYS A 486 -35.05 19.75 9.61
C LYS A 486 -33.63 19.35 9.18
N SER A 487 -32.80 18.87 10.11
CA SER A 487 -31.43 18.47 9.79
C SER A 487 -31.41 17.38 8.72
N SER A 488 -30.50 17.54 7.75
CA SER A 488 -30.21 16.55 6.72
C SER A 488 -29.47 15.33 7.26
N LEU A 489 -28.97 15.40 8.50
CA LEU A 489 -28.38 14.26 9.19
C LEU A 489 -29.43 13.26 9.70
N ILE A 490 -30.74 13.57 9.67
CA ILE A 490 -31.75 12.67 10.21
C ILE A 490 -32.42 11.92 9.07
N ASN A 491 -32.27 10.59 9.06
CA ASN A 491 -33.06 9.74 8.20
C ASN A 491 -34.50 9.61 8.74
N ARG A 492 -35.50 9.83 7.87
CA ARG A 492 -36.93 9.76 8.21
C ARG A 492 -37.69 8.66 7.45
N SER A 493 -36.99 7.94 6.58
CA SER A 493 -37.55 6.78 5.89
C SER A 493 -37.66 5.63 6.88
N GLU A 494 -38.80 4.95 6.87
CA GLU A 494 -39.08 3.82 7.75
C GLU A 494 -38.14 2.64 7.47
N THR A 495 -37.98 2.28 6.19
CA THR A 495 -37.04 1.26 5.74
C THR A 495 -36.00 1.87 4.79
N ASN A 496 -34.74 1.53 5.01
CA ASN A 496 -33.60 2.06 4.28
C ASN A 496 -32.72 0.94 3.74
N PRO A 497 -32.49 0.88 2.41
CA PRO A 497 -31.39 0.08 1.88
C PRO A 497 -30.06 0.66 2.37
N LEU A 498 -29.13 -0.21 2.75
CA LEU A 498 -27.80 0.15 3.23
C LEU A 498 -26.74 -0.12 2.16
N TYR A 499 -26.63 -1.36 1.70
CA TYR A 499 -25.72 -1.74 0.63
C TYR A 499 -26.19 -2.99 -0.11
N ARG A 500 -25.66 -3.16 -1.32
CA ARG A 500 -25.84 -4.39 -2.13
C ARG A 500 -24.51 -5.05 -2.47
N PHE A 501 -24.49 -6.37 -2.57
CA PHE A 501 -23.29 -7.16 -2.79
C PHE A 501 -23.57 -8.48 -3.53
N THR A 502 -22.51 -9.08 -4.04
CA THR A 502 -22.52 -10.48 -4.51
C THR A 502 -21.66 -11.32 -3.56
N LEU A 503 -21.77 -12.65 -3.66
CA LEU A 503 -20.98 -13.57 -2.84
C LEU A 503 -19.59 -13.88 -3.43
N GLU A 504 -19.15 -13.09 -4.42
CA GLU A 504 -17.84 -13.24 -5.04
C GLU A 504 -16.73 -12.83 -4.06
N PRO A 505 -15.80 -13.74 -3.72
CA PRO A 505 -14.64 -13.41 -2.91
C PRO A 505 -13.85 -12.26 -3.53
N THR A 506 -13.34 -11.36 -2.70
CA THR A 506 -12.56 -10.20 -3.15
C THR A 506 -11.33 -10.04 -2.28
N GLU A 507 -10.17 -9.87 -2.92
CA GLU A 507 -8.91 -9.57 -2.21
C GLU A 507 -8.81 -8.09 -1.84
N ILE A 508 -8.06 -7.80 -0.76
CA ILE A 508 -7.90 -6.43 -0.25
C ILE A 508 -7.35 -5.46 -1.31
N ASP A 509 -6.51 -5.95 -2.22
CA ASP A 509 -5.91 -5.15 -3.31
C ASP A 509 -6.97 -4.58 -4.27
N SER A 510 -8.13 -5.23 -4.41
CA SER A 510 -9.25 -4.72 -5.20
C SER A 510 -9.83 -3.42 -4.64
N PHE A 511 -9.56 -3.12 -3.37
CA PHE A 511 -10.02 -1.91 -2.70
C PHE A 511 -9.01 -0.74 -2.78
N LEU A 512 -7.80 -0.94 -3.32
CA LEU A 512 -6.77 0.12 -3.37
C LEU A 512 -7.24 1.35 -4.17
N TYR A 513 -7.85 1.11 -5.34
CA TYR A 513 -8.40 2.20 -6.17
C TYR A 513 -9.49 2.97 -5.42
N ILE A 514 -10.44 2.26 -4.79
CA ILE A 514 -11.55 2.94 -4.11
C ILE A 514 -11.10 3.60 -2.81
N ASN A 515 -10.13 3.03 -2.09
CA ASN A 515 -9.49 3.64 -0.93
C ASN A 515 -8.91 5.00 -1.29
N ASP A 516 -8.15 5.09 -2.39
CA ASP A 516 -7.59 6.37 -2.84
C ASP A 516 -8.65 7.34 -3.35
N LYS A 517 -9.62 6.85 -4.13
CA LYS A 517 -10.72 7.69 -4.64
C LYS A 517 -11.55 8.28 -3.49
N LEU A 518 -11.95 7.48 -2.51
CA LEU A 518 -12.78 7.95 -1.39
C LEU A 518 -12.07 9.00 -0.53
N GLN A 519 -10.74 8.99 -0.47
CA GLN A 519 -9.98 9.97 0.31
C GLN A 519 -9.52 11.21 -0.48
N THR A 520 -9.49 11.16 -1.81
CA THR A 520 -9.00 12.28 -2.66
C THR A 520 -10.09 12.95 -3.49
N ASP A 521 -11.15 12.23 -3.87
CA ASP A 521 -12.20 12.75 -4.73
C ASP A 521 -12.95 13.87 -4.00
N PRO A 522 -12.99 15.10 -4.55
CA PRO A 522 -13.75 16.21 -3.96
C PRO A 522 -15.26 15.95 -3.87
N ALA A 523 -15.79 14.97 -4.59
CA ALA A 523 -17.19 14.54 -4.49
C ALA A 523 -17.42 13.51 -3.37
N SER A 524 -16.36 12.94 -2.79
CA SER A 524 -16.48 11.97 -1.70
C SER A 524 -17.02 12.62 -0.43
N ILE A 525 -17.92 11.91 0.26
CA ILE A 525 -18.39 12.35 1.58
C ILE A 525 -17.24 12.43 2.59
N PHE A 526 -16.23 11.56 2.46
CA PHE A 526 -15.13 11.44 3.41
C PHE A 526 -14.12 12.57 3.28
N SER A 527 -13.96 13.17 2.09
CA SER A 527 -13.11 14.35 1.88
C SER A 527 -13.79 15.64 2.35
N ASN A 528 -15.12 15.67 2.33
CA ASN A 528 -15.91 16.87 2.65
C ASN A 528 -16.32 16.99 4.13
N LYS A 529 -16.34 15.88 4.88
CA LYS A 529 -16.73 15.85 6.29
C LYS A 529 -15.84 14.89 7.07
N TYR A 530 -15.41 15.33 8.24
CA TYR A 530 -14.93 14.40 9.26
C TYR A 530 -16.13 13.74 9.95
N ILE A 531 -16.04 12.44 10.14
CA ILE A 531 -17.05 11.56 10.70
C ILE A 531 -16.34 10.73 11.76
N CYS A 532 -16.94 10.65 12.93
CA CYS A 532 -16.57 9.72 13.98
C CYS A 532 -17.86 9.22 14.63
N SER A 533 -18.11 7.91 14.66
CA SER A 533 -19.27 7.34 15.32
C SER A 533 -18.90 6.11 16.14
N LEU A 534 -19.57 5.91 17.27
CA LEU A 534 -19.31 4.80 18.17
C LEU A 534 -20.64 4.29 18.75
N GLN A 535 -20.85 2.98 18.72
CA GLN A 535 -22.02 2.38 19.34
C GLN A 535 -21.90 2.47 20.87
N THR A 536 -23.03 2.68 21.53
CA THR A 536 -23.15 2.66 22.98
C THR A 536 -24.14 1.57 23.40
N PRO A 537 -24.17 1.15 24.67
CA PRO A 537 -25.13 0.13 25.12
C PRO A 537 -26.58 0.46 24.74
N THR A 538 -26.96 1.74 24.80
CA THR A 538 -28.32 2.22 24.55
C THR A 538 -28.52 2.89 23.18
N GLY A 539 -27.49 3.02 22.35
CA GLY A 539 -27.61 3.78 21.10
C GLY A 539 -26.29 3.99 20.39
N PHE A 540 -26.01 5.21 19.94
CA PHE A 540 -24.70 5.59 19.41
C PHE A 540 -24.44 7.09 19.61
N ILE A 541 -23.17 7.45 19.60
CA ILE A 541 -22.72 8.85 19.54
C ILE A 541 -22.06 9.12 18.18
N SER A 542 -22.17 10.34 17.69
CA SER A 542 -21.51 10.75 16.45
C SER A 542 -21.03 12.19 16.50
N LEU A 543 -19.90 12.43 15.84
CA LEU A 543 -19.38 13.75 15.51
C LEU A 543 -19.23 13.82 14.00
N ILE A 544 -20.06 14.63 13.34
CA ILE A 544 -20.12 14.77 11.88
C ILE A 544 -19.97 16.25 11.52
N GLY A 545 -18.79 16.63 11.04
CA GLY A 545 -18.44 18.04 10.94
C GLY A 545 -18.67 18.74 12.29
N TRP A 546 -19.40 19.86 12.27
CA TRP A 546 -19.64 20.68 13.46
C TRP A 546 -20.78 20.23 14.36
N THR A 547 -21.38 19.06 14.11
CA THR A 547 -22.53 18.59 14.89
C THR A 547 -22.15 17.36 15.69
N TYR A 548 -22.25 17.48 17.01
CA TYR A 548 -22.22 16.34 17.93
C TYR A 548 -23.64 15.83 18.13
N SER A 549 -23.81 14.51 18.18
CA SER A 549 -25.12 13.88 18.39
C SER A 549 -25.02 12.65 19.28
N GLU A 550 -26.03 12.46 20.11
CA GLU A 550 -26.24 11.28 20.93
C GLU A 550 -27.64 10.73 20.64
N ILE A 551 -27.67 9.51 20.12
CA ILE A 551 -28.90 8.85 19.73
C ILE A 551 -29.16 7.75 20.73
N THR A 552 -30.36 7.72 21.30
CA THR A 552 -30.78 6.70 22.26
C THR A 552 -31.93 5.89 21.70
N PHE A 553 -31.73 4.58 21.59
CA PHE A 553 -32.73 3.63 21.16
C PHE A 553 -33.75 3.36 22.29
N ARG A 554 -35.04 3.47 21.98
CA ARG A 554 -36.16 3.10 22.87
C ARG A 554 -37.14 2.16 22.16
N PRO A 555 -36.76 0.88 21.98
CA PRO A 555 -37.60 -0.11 21.31
C PRO A 555 -39.02 -0.22 21.89
N GLU A 556 -39.15 -0.13 23.21
CA GLU A 556 -40.40 -0.19 23.95
C GLU A 556 -41.36 0.99 23.66
N GLU A 557 -40.82 2.14 23.27
CA GLU A 557 -41.61 3.32 22.87
C GLU A 557 -41.80 3.42 21.34
N GLY A 558 -41.12 2.57 20.57
CA GLY A 558 -41.12 2.64 19.11
C GLY A 558 -40.45 3.91 18.54
N VAL A 559 -39.60 4.57 19.33
CA VAL A 559 -38.90 5.80 18.95
C VAL A 559 -37.40 5.71 19.23
N ASP A 560 -36.62 6.50 18.49
CA ASP A 560 -35.21 6.75 18.79
C ASP A 560 -35.06 8.25 19.09
N TYR A 561 -34.48 8.58 20.24
CA TYR A 561 -34.28 9.96 20.69
C TYR A 561 -32.99 10.54 20.11
N TYR A 562 -33.05 11.76 19.56
CA TYR A 562 -31.91 12.46 18.97
C TYR A 562 -31.61 13.72 19.79
N GLU A 563 -30.49 13.69 20.50
CA GLU A 563 -29.87 14.85 21.13
C GLU A 563 -28.77 15.36 20.22
N MET A 564 -28.91 16.58 19.72
CA MET A 564 -27.99 17.16 18.73
C MET A 564 -27.61 18.56 19.16
N ARG A 565 -26.35 18.95 18.92
CA ARG A 565 -25.89 20.31 19.12
C ARG A 565 -24.72 20.62 18.18
N ASP A 566 -24.62 21.89 17.80
CA ASP A 566 -23.41 22.37 17.14
C ASP A 566 -22.29 22.57 18.17
N ILE A 567 -21.05 22.42 17.70
CA ILE A 567 -19.84 22.53 18.51
C ILE A 567 -18.89 23.56 17.90
N LYS A 568 -18.04 24.14 18.73
CA LYS A 568 -16.95 25.03 18.31
C LYS A 568 -15.67 24.24 18.01
N GLU A 569 -14.74 24.86 17.29
CA GLU A 569 -13.43 24.25 16.93
C GLU A 569 -12.63 23.83 18.18
N ASP A 570 -12.67 24.62 19.24
CA ASP A 570 -11.97 24.34 20.50
C ASP A 570 -12.61 23.19 21.31
N GLU A 571 -13.83 22.77 20.99
CA GLU A 571 -14.50 21.62 21.63
C GLU A 571 -14.16 20.27 20.97
N VAL A 572 -13.64 20.26 19.75
CA VAL A 572 -13.46 19.04 18.94
C VAL A 572 -12.56 18.03 19.64
N ASP A 573 -11.36 18.45 20.06
CA ASP A 573 -10.38 17.57 20.71
C ASP A 573 -10.90 17.03 22.06
N GLN A 574 -11.61 17.87 22.81
CA GLN A 574 -12.22 17.47 24.08
C GLN A 574 -13.30 16.41 23.85
N ILE A 575 -14.17 16.59 22.86
CA ILE A 575 -15.23 15.63 22.53
C ILE A 575 -14.62 14.30 22.06
N LEU A 576 -13.62 14.33 21.17
CA LEU A 576 -12.93 13.13 20.70
C LEU A 576 -12.32 12.35 21.87
N GLN A 577 -11.68 13.04 22.81
CA GLN A 577 -11.04 12.39 23.95
C GLN A 577 -12.05 11.87 24.98
N GLU A 578 -13.06 12.66 25.35
CA GLU A 578 -14.02 12.30 26.40
C GLU A 578 -15.02 11.23 25.93
N LYS A 579 -15.56 11.41 24.72
CA LYS A 579 -16.66 10.59 24.19
C LYS A 579 -16.18 9.39 23.36
N PHE A 580 -15.16 9.58 22.53
CA PHE A 580 -14.67 8.55 21.61
C PHE A 580 -13.36 7.89 22.06
N LYS A 581 -12.74 8.38 23.14
CA LYS A 581 -11.42 7.94 23.64
C LYS A 581 -10.30 8.08 22.60
N ILE A 582 -10.47 8.99 21.64
CA ILE A 582 -9.51 9.29 20.58
C ILE A 582 -8.61 10.44 21.01
N LYS A 583 -7.31 10.25 20.84
CA LYS A 583 -6.31 11.33 20.90
C LYS A 583 -5.64 11.48 19.54
N LEU A 584 -5.77 12.65 18.93
CA LEU A 584 -5.12 12.96 17.66
C LEU A 584 -3.65 13.37 17.88
N GLN A 585 -2.77 12.97 16.96
CA GLN A 585 -1.34 13.35 16.99
C GLN A 585 -1.08 14.67 16.25
N LYS A 586 -1.95 15.02 15.30
CA LYS A 586 -1.90 16.25 14.50
C LYS A 586 -3.24 16.98 14.64
N LYS A 587 -3.19 18.30 14.51
CA LYS A 587 -4.40 19.13 14.55
C LYS A 587 -5.34 18.75 13.40
N LEU A 588 -6.62 18.56 13.72
CA LEU A 588 -7.66 18.37 12.72
C LEU A 588 -7.81 19.66 11.88
N THR A 589 -7.82 19.54 10.56
CA THR A 589 -8.14 20.65 9.65
C THR A 589 -9.62 20.55 9.30
N PRO A 590 -10.48 21.46 9.78
CA PRO A 590 -11.91 21.31 9.59
C PRO A 590 -12.30 21.52 8.12
N VAL A 591 -12.98 20.54 7.53
CA VAL A 591 -13.69 20.68 6.25
C VAL A 591 -15.19 20.60 6.55
N GLY A 592 -15.92 21.65 6.18
CA GLY A 592 -17.35 21.82 6.48
C GLY A 592 -18.19 22.07 5.24
N ASN A 593 -17.99 21.29 4.18
CA ASN A 593 -18.81 21.42 2.97
C ASN A 593 -20.18 20.76 3.15
N ARG A 594 -21.21 21.32 2.49
CA ARG A 594 -22.61 20.81 2.49
C ARG A 594 -22.77 19.55 1.63
N SER A 595 -21.96 18.51 1.84
CA SER A 595 -22.19 17.19 1.25
C SER A 595 -23.28 16.44 2.04
N TRP A 596 -24.08 15.60 1.37
CA TRP A 596 -25.19 14.85 1.97
C TRP A 596 -24.67 13.60 2.72
N TYR A 597 -25.06 13.46 3.99
CA TYR A 597 -24.79 12.29 4.83
C TYR A 597 -25.87 12.20 5.93
N THR A 598 -26.35 11.00 6.28
CA THR A 598 -27.46 10.78 7.23
C THR A 598 -27.07 9.79 8.31
N MET A 599 -27.53 10.02 9.55
CA MET A 599 -27.39 9.18 10.74
C MET A 599 -28.42 8.07 10.81
#